data_AF-A0A1G0BFL6-F1
#
_entry.id   AF-A0A1G0BFL6-F1
#
_cell.length_a   1.000
_cell.length_b   1.000
_cell.length_c   1.000
_cell.angle_alpha   90.00
_cell.angle_beta   90.00
_cell.angle_gamma   90.00
#
_symmetry.space_group_name_H-M   'P 1'
#
loop_
_entity.id
_entity.type
_entity.pdbx_description
1 polymer ?
#
loop_
_entity_poly.entity_id
_entity_poly.type
_entity_poly.pdbx_seq_one_letter_code
_entity_poly.pdbx_strand_id
1 'polypeptide(L)'
;MKKILLLLLVCSTIQSCYYLGAAIEAPKMRSEYSEKNNAIPPDFGMNNTVLILKKRGGNYNRPLKSAIKKYLGEYVYLEVKENVDEKYQDKNKYRYVFDYSNGKSFSTTTKYGNLAPTTDTKTLKKFFIYDRLLDKTYQSGAEFHQFQKGLKVYFENLEIKRQSVK
;
A
#
# COMPACT_ATOMS: atom_id res chain seq x y z
N MET A 1 5.13 -45.04 25.28
CA MET A 1 5.89 -44.35 24.20
C MET A 1 5.01 -43.88 23.03
N LYS A 2 4.04 -44.66 22.53
CA LYS A 2 3.15 -44.25 21.42
C LYS A 2 2.32 -42.97 21.67
N LYS A 3 1.96 -42.69 22.93
CA LYS A 3 1.19 -41.47 23.30
C LYS A 3 1.99 -40.17 23.29
N ILE A 4 3.32 -40.23 23.43
CA ILE A 4 4.21 -39.06 23.39
C ILE A 4 4.50 -38.65 21.94
N LEU A 5 4.55 -39.62 21.03
CA LEU A 5 4.73 -39.38 19.59
C LEU A 5 3.50 -38.67 18.96
N LEU A 6 2.30 -38.97 19.46
CA LEU A 6 1.05 -38.35 19.01
C LEU A 6 0.95 -36.87 19.43
N LEU A 7 1.52 -36.50 20.59
CA LEU A 7 1.49 -35.12 21.09
C LEU A 7 2.43 -34.19 20.28
N LEU A 8 3.57 -34.72 19.84
CA LEU A 8 4.53 -33.97 19.02
C LEU A 8 4.03 -33.70 17.59
N LEU A 9 3.18 -34.59 17.05
CA LEU A 9 2.59 -34.42 15.72
C LEU A 9 1.45 -33.37 15.68
N VAL A 10 0.82 -33.10 16.83
CA VAL A 10 -0.24 -32.09 16.95
C VAL A 10 0.33 -30.69 17.21
N CYS A 11 1.50 -30.57 17.84
CA CYS A 11 2.15 -29.26 18.05
C CYS A 11 2.74 -28.64 16.77
N SER A 12 3.07 -29.44 15.75
CA SER A 12 3.61 -28.94 14.48
C SER A 12 2.55 -28.38 13.52
N THR A 13 1.26 -28.63 13.76
CA THR A 13 0.18 -28.08 12.92
C THR A 13 -0.34 -26.72 13.40
N ILE A 14 -0.04 -26.31 14.64
CA ILE A 14 -0.53 -25.05 15.22
C ILE A 14 0.30 -23.83 14.78
N GLN A 15 1.51 -24.03 14.23
CA GLN A 15 2.28 -22.95 13.60
C GLN A 15 1.66 -22.43 12.29
N SER A 16 0.67 -23.13 11.72
CA SER A 16 -0.02 -22.72 10.50
C SER A 16 -0.94 -21.50 10.66
N CYS A 17 -1.34 -21.16 11.89
CA CYS A 17 -2.22 -20.02 12.14
C CYS A 17 -1.56 -18.65 11.90
N TYR A 18 -0.23 -18.55 11.93
CA TYR A 18 0.49 -17.31 11.61
C TYR A 18 0.42 -16.97 10.10
N TYR A 19 0.27 -17.97 9.24
CA TYR A 19 0.13 -17.77 7.79
C TYR A 19 -1.28 -17.37 7.37
N LEU A 20 -2.31 -17.71 8.16
CA LEU A 20 -3.70 -17.33 7.88
C LEU A 20 -3.93 -15.81 7.97
N GLY A 21 -3.29 -15.13 8.93
CA GLY A 21 -3.33 -13.67 9.02
C GLY A 21 -2.77 -12.99 7.77
N ALA A 22 -1.71 -13.54 7.17
CA ALA A 22 -1.16 -13.04 5.92
C ALA A 22 -2.06 -13.32 4.70
N ALA A 23 -2.93 -14.34 4.72
CA ALA A 23 -3.84 -14.65 3.62
C ALA A 23 -5.06 -13.69 3.59
N ILE A 24 -5.62 -13.33 4.74
CA ILE A 24 -6.86 -12.53 4.86
C ILE A 24 -6.63 -11.04 4.53
N GLU A 25 -5.41 -10.55 4.70
CA GLU A 25 -5.10 -9.12 4.51
C GLU A 25 -5.18 -8.67 3.04
N ALA A 26 -4.91 -9.54 2.05
CA ALA A 26 -4.98 -9.12 0.63
C ALA A 26 -6.42 -8.89 0.16
N PRO A 27 -7.38 -9.80 0.40
CA PRO A 27 -8.79 -9.54 0.10
C PRO A 27 -9.33 -8.27 0.77
N LYS A 28 -8.98 -8.06 2.05
CA LYS A 28 -9.38 -6.84 2.77
C LYS A 28 -8.80 -5.58 2.11
N MET A 29 -7.49 -5.52 1.88
CA MET A 29 -6.84 -4.41 1.17
C MET A 29 -7.48 -4.18 -0.21
N ARG A 30 -7.83 -5.24 -0.93
CA ARG A 30 -8.44 -5.14 -2.26
C ARG A 30 -9.82 -4.49 -2.21
N SER A 31 -10.61 -4.80 -1.18
CA SER A 31 -11.89 -4.14 -0.97
C SER A 31 -11.71 -2.66 -0.60
N GLU A 32 -10.78 -2.35 0.29
CA GLU A 32 -10.51 -0.99 0.78
C GLU A 32 -9.91 -0.07 -0.29
N TYR A 33 -9.01 -0.57 -1.13
CA TYR A 33 -8.41 0.22 -2.22
C TYR A 33 -9.30 0.25 -3.46
N SER A 34 -10.54 0.67 -3.31
CA SER A 34 -11.53 0.75 -4.39
C SER A 34 -12.13 2.14 -4.54
N GLU A 35 -12.83 2.36 -5.65
CA GLU A 35 -13.63 3.58 -5.87
C GLU A 35 -14.71 3.75 -4.81
N LYS A 36 -15.44 2.66 -4.47
CA LYS A 36 -16.48 2.66 -3.43
C LYS A 36 -15.97 3.18 -2.08
N ASN A 37 -14.72 2.86 -1.75
CA ASN A 37 -14.07 3.27 -0.51
C ASN A 37 -13.20 4.53 -0.68
N ASN A 38 -13.44 5.30 -1.75
CA ASN A 38 -12.79 6.59 -2.03
C ASN A 38 -11.26 6.51 -2.16
N ALA A 39 -10.68 5.35 -2.47
CA ALA A 39 -9.24 5.22 -2.72
C ALA A 39 -8.87 5.49 -4.18
N ILE A 40 -9.76 5.21 -5.12
CA ILE A 40 -9.50 5.36 -6.54
C ILE A 40 -10.50 6.36 -7.12
N PRO A 41 -10.06 7.38 -7.88
CA PRO A 41 -10.97 8.30 -8.55
C PRO A 41 -11.94 7.55 -9.49
N PRO A 42 -13.21 7.96 -9.57
CA PRO A 42 -14.19 7.31 -10.45
C PRO A 42 -13.82 7.43 -11.93
N ASP A 43 -13.16 8.52 -12.32
CA ASP A 43 -12.71 8.76 -13.70
C ASP A 43 -11.30 8.22 -13.97
N PHE A 44 -10.72 7.45 -13.04
CA PHE A 44 -9.37 6.94 -13.21
C PHE A 44 -9.32 6.00 -14.42
N GLY A 45 -8.45 6.31 -15.37
CA GLY A 45 -8.25 5.55 -16.60
C GLY A 45 -9.17 5.88 -17.77
N MET A 46 -10.17 6.76 -17.61
CA MET A 46 -11.04 7.21 -18.71
C MET A 46 -10.27 7.98 -19.79
N ASN A 47 -9.23 8.70 -19.38
CA ASN A 47 -8.31 9.42 -20.27
C ASN A 47 -6.94 8.76 -20.25
N ASN A 48 -6.19 8.89 -21.36
CA ASN A 48 -4.79 8.46 -21.43
C ASN A 48 -3.87 9.41 -20.64
N THR A 49 -3.94 9.33 -19.32
CA THR A 49 -3.12 10.11 -18.39
C THR A 49 -1.85 9.35 -17.99
N VAL A 50 -0.79 10.09 -17.67
CA VAL A 50 0.45 9.59 -17.08
C VAL A 50 0.37 9.71 -15.55
N LEU A 51 0.52 8.59 -14.85
CA LEU A 51 0.50 8.56 -13.38
C LEU A 51 1.82 9.08 -12.80
N ILE A 52 1.78 10.06 -11.91
CA ILE A 52 2.98 10.53 -11.21
C ILE A 52 3.15 9.76 -9.90
N LEU A 53 4.35 9.24 -9.65
CA LEU A 53 4.69 8.50 -8.45
C LEU A 53 5.71 9.27 -7.61
N LYS A 54 5.33 9.68 -6.39
CA LYS A 54 6.25 10.36 -5.47
C LYS A 54 7.27 9.38 -4.87
N LYS A 55 8.56 9.75 -4.88
CA LYS A 55 9.71 9.01 -4.33
C LYS A 55 10.26 9.68 -3.06
N ARG A 56 10.64 8.89 -2.06
CA ARG A 56 11.04 9.37 -0.71
C ARG A 56 12.32 8.74 -0.13
N GLY A 57 12.94 7.77 -0.81
CA GLY A 57 14.20 7.13 -0.37
C GLY A 57 14.19 5.61 -0.52
N GLY A 58 15.33 4.94 -0.33
CA GLY A 58 15.53 3.53 -0.71
C GLY A 58 14.53 2.54 -0.11
N ASN A 59 14.21 2.66 1.18
CA ASN A 59 13.28 1.77 1.88
C ASN A 59 11.84 1.85 1.34
N TYR A 60 11.46 2.99 0.75
CA TYR A 60 10.18 3.19 0.10
C TYR A 60 10.24 2.93 -1.42
N ASN A 61 11.28 3.44 -2.09
CA ASN A 61 11.43 3.38 -3.55
C ASN A 61 11.57 1.94 -4.06
N ARG A 62 12.23 1.05 -3.31
CA ARG A 62 12.39 -0.37 -3.66
C ARG A 62 11.03 -1.11 -3.72
N PRO A 63 10.21 -1.12 -2.66
CA PRO A 63 8.88 -1.72 -2.73
C PRO A 63 7.95 -1.01 -3.74
N LEU A 64 8.03 0.31 -3.89
CA LEU A 64 7.31 1.04 -4.94
C LEU A 64 7.65 0.51 -6.35
N LYS A 65 8.94 0.43 -6.69
CA LYS A 65 9.42 -0.10 -7.98
C LYS A 65 8.98 -1.55 -8.22
N SER A 66 8.89 -2.36 -7.17
CA SER A 66 8.37 -3.73 -7.29
C SER A 66 6.87 -3.76 -7.53
N ALA A 67 6.11 -2.88 -6.89
CA ALA A 67 4.66 -2.89 -6.90
C ALA A 67 4.09 -2.26 -8.18
N ILE A 68 4.69 -1.19 -8.69
CA ILE A 68 4.25 -0.49 -9.91
C ILE A 68 4.24 -1.41 -11.15
N LYS A 69 5.01 -2.51 -11.15
CA LYS A 69 4.95 -3.53 -12.21
C LYS A 69 3.57 -4.14 -12.43
N LYS A 70 2.65 -3.96 -11.47
CA LYS A 70 1.24 -4.39 -11.56
C LYS A 70 0.37 -3.41 -12.35
N TYR A 71 0.84 -2.18 -12.56
CA TYR A 71 0.18 -1.15 -13.34
C TYR A 71 0.82 -1.07 -14.73
N LEU A 72 0.02 -1.17 -15.79
CA LEU A 72 0.50 -1.21 -17.17
C LEU A 72 0.29 0.11 -17.92
N GLY A 73 -0.33 1.11 -17.27
CA GLY A 73 -0.41 2.46 -17.81
C GLY A 73 0.92 3.21 -17.74
N GLU A 74 1.00 4.33 -18.45
CA GLU A 74 2.17 5.20 -18.39
C GLU A 74 2.33 5.83 -17.00
N TYR A 75 3.58 5.93 -16.54
CA TYR A 75 3.90 6.55 -15.27
C TYR A 75 5.28 7.21 -15.30
N VAL A 76 5.46 8.20 -14.42
CA VAL A 76 6.73 8.88 -14.18
C VAL A 76 7.01 8.98 -12.69
N TYR A 77 8.28 9.15 -12.33
CA TYR A 77 8.68 9.36 -10.95
C TYR A 77 8.99 10.84 -10.69
N LEU A 78 8.61 11.32 -9.52
CA LEU A 78 8.89 12.66 -9.02
C LEU A 78 9.48 12.54 -7.61
N GLU A 79 10.61 13.19 -7.35
CA GLU A 79 11.16 13.23 -5.99
C GLU A 79 10.23 14.05 -5.08
N VAL A 80 10.12 13.68 -3.81
CA VAL A 80 9.15 14.33 -2.91
C VAL A 80 9.38 15.83 -2.79
N LYS A 81 10.66 16.25 -2.85
CA LYS A 81 11.10 17.65 -2.80
C LYS A 81 10.82 18.45 -4.07
N GLU A 82 10.54 17.79 -5.19
CA GLU A 82 10.23 18.46 -6.46
C GLU A 82 8.76 18.89 -6.49
N ASN A 83 8.52 20.11 -6.98
CA ASN A 83 7.18 20.62 -7.20
C ASN A 83 6.57 19.97 -8.46
N VAL A 84 5.39 19.37 -8.30
CA VAL A 84 4.69 18.72 -9.41
C VAL A 84 4.20 19.73 -10.44
N ASP A 85 3.79 20.92 -9.99
CA ASP A 85 3.23 21.94 -10.87
C ASP A 85 4.31 22.64 -11.71
N GLU A 86 5.57 22.64 -11.26
CA GLU A 86 6.69 23.15 -12.06
C GLU A 86 7.10 22.17 -13.17
N LYS A 87 7.20 20.87 -12.84
CA LYS A 87 7.73 19.84 -13.76
C LYS A 87 6.68 19.25 -14.70
N TYR A 88 5.42 19.22 -14.27
CA TYR A 88 4.31 18.56 -14.97
C TYR A 88 3.10 19.48 -15.08
N GLN A 89 3.25 20.61 -15.76
CA GLN A 89 2.23 21.67 -15.84
C GLN A 89 0.91 21.22 -16.50
N ASP A 90 0.96 20.33 -17.50
CA ASP A 90 -0.24 19.83 -18.17
C ASP A 90 -1.03 18.89 -17.23
N LYS A 91 -2.06 19.44 -16.57
CA LYS A 91 -2.94 18.71 -15.66
C LYS A 91 -3.85 17.71 -16.36
N ASN A 92 -4.08 17.82 -17.66
CA ASN A 92 -4.88 16.83 -18.40
C ASN A 92 -4.03 15.58 -18.67
N LYS A 93 -2.75 15.75 -19.02
CA LYS A 93 -1.82 14.64 -19.20
C LYS A 93 -1.36 14.05 -17.87
N TYR A 94 -1.03 14.88 -16.89
CA TYR A 94 -0.46 14.49 -15.60
C TYR A 94 -1.45 14.69 -14.44
N ARG A 95 -2.70 14.26 -14.62
CA ARG A 95 -3.80 14.51 -13.68
C ARG A 95 -3.58 13.90 -12.30
N TYR A 96 -3.06 12.69 -12.24
CA TYR A 96 -3.06 11.89 -11.01
C TYR A 96 -1.67 11.76 -10.41
N VAL A 97 -1.58 11.98 -9.09
CA VAL A 97 -0.38 11.77 -8.29
C VAL A 97 -0.65 10.69 -7.25
N PHE A 98 0.12 9.61 -7.27
CA PHE A 98 0.11 8.59 -6.25
C PHE A 98 1.14 8.89 -5.17
N ASP A 99 0.70 8.81 -3.92
CA ASP A 99 1.57 8.90 -2.74
C ASP A 99 0.93 8.21 -1.52
N TYR A 100 1.56 8.36 -0.36
CA TYR A 100 1.02 7.92 0.91
C TYR A 100 1.22 8.95 2.02
N SER A 101 0.36 8.88 3.03
CA SER A 101 0.49 9.57 4.30
C SER A 101 0.69 8.57 5.45
N ASN A 102 1.24 9.03 6.56
CA ASN A 102 1.31 8.23 7.77
C ASN A 102 -0.06 8.20 8.45
N GLY A 103 -0.51 7.01 8.81
CA GLY A 103 -1.65 6.78 9.68
C GLY A 103 -1.24 6.68 11.14
N LYS A 104 -1.98 5.90 11.91
CA LYS A 104 -1.74 5.62 13.32
C LYS A 104 -0.38 4.95 13.52
N SER A 105 0.27 5.29 14.63
CA SER A 105 1.48 4.62 15.08
C SER A 105 1.21 3.86 16.37
N PHE A 106 1.73 2.65 16.47
CA PHE A 106 1.64 1.80 17.65
C PHE A 106 3.05 1.46 18.11
N SER A 107 3.31 1.67 19.39
CA SER A 107 4.60 1.33 19.99
C SER A 107 4.41 0.17 20.96
N THR A 108 5.23 -0.86 20.80
CA THR A 108 5.27 -2.00 21.72
C THR A 108 6.63 -1.97 22.42
N THR A 109 6.61 -1.75 23.72
CA THR A 109 7.80 -1.87 24.57
C THR A 109 7.87 -3.28 25.11
N THR A 110 8.97 -3.98 24.81
CA THR A 110 9.24 -5.33 25.30
C THR A 110 10.38 -5.27 26.30
N LYS A 111 10.19 -5.88 27.48
CA LYS A 111 11.24 -5.99 28.50
C LYS A 111 11.64 -7.46 28.65
N TYR A 112 12.93 -7.74 28.49
CA TYR A 112 13.48 -9.09 28.66
C TYR A 112 14.33 -9.14 29.93
N GLY A 113 13.75 -9.62 31.03
CA GLY A 113 14.44 -9.73 32.32
C GLY A 113 15.03 -8.39 32.79
N ASN A 114 16.34 -8.37 33.05
CA ASN A 114 17.07 -7.18 33.50
C ASN A 114 17.64 -6.32 32.36
N LEU A 115 17.34 -6.65 31.09
CA LEU A 115 17.79 -5.85 29.96
C LEU A 115 16.99 -4.54 29.85
N ALA A 116 17.63 -3.54 29.26
CA ALA A 116 16.98 -2.29 28.89
C ALA A 116 15.77 -2.59 27.98
N PRO A 117 14.60 -1.95 28.23
CA PRO A 117 13.43 -2.17 27.38
C PRO A 117 13.70 -1.78 25.92
N THR A 118 13.25 -2.61 24.98
CA THR A 118 13.27 -2.28 23.56
C THR A 118 11.88 -1.81 23.13
N THR A 119 11.80 -0.71 22.39
CA THR A 119 10.52 -0.20 21.87
C THR A 119 10.52 -0.32 20.35
N ASP A 120 9.59 -1.12 19.82
CA ASP A 120 9.31 -1.19 18.39
C ASP A 120 8.12 -0.29 18.07
N THR A 121 8.22 0.55 17.03
CA THR A 121 7.14 1.44 16.60
C THR A 121 6.71 1.12 15.18
N LYS A 122 5.44 0.78 15.02
CA LYS A 122 4.81 0.46 13.73
C LYS A 122 3.87 1.58 13.32
N THR A 123 4.20 2.27 12.24
CA THR A 123 3.34 3.31 11.64
C THR A 123 2.55 2.73 10.46
N LEU A 124 1.23 2.79 10.55
CA LEU A 124 0.34 2.42 9.46
C LEU A 124 0.44 3.43 8.31
N LYS A 125 0.09 3.00 7.11
CA LYS A 125 0.23 3.77 5.87
C LYS A 125 -1.12 3.91 5.20
N LYS A 126 -1.41 5.11 4.72
CA LYS A 126 -2.61 5.46 3.96
C LYS A 126 -2.19 5.85 2.55
N PHE A 127 -2.47 5.00 1.57
CA PHE A 127 -2.20 5.31 0.17
C PHE A 127 -3.33 6.17 -0.40
N PHE A 128 -2.97 7.06 -1.33
CA PHE A 128 -3.95 7.92 -1.97
C PHE A 128 -3.57 8.27 -3.40
N ILE A 129 -4.58 8.71 -4.15
CA ILE A 129 -4.43 9.42 -5.43
C ILE A 129 -4.89 10.86 -5.22
N TYR A 130 -4.02 11.81 -5.53
CA TYR A 130 -4.39 13.20 -5.65
C TYR A 130 -4.71 13.53 -7.11
N ASP A 131 -5.92 14.01 -7.35
CA ASP A 131 -6.40 14.51 -8.62
C ASP A 131 -6.13 16.01 -8.71
N ARG A 132 -5.13 16.37 -9.51
CA ARG A 132 -4.65 17.75 -9.68
C ARG A 132 -5.63 18.64 -10.43
N LEU A 133 -6.55 18.06 -11.20
CA LEU A 133 -7.54 18.79 -11.97
C LEU A 133 -8.70 19.22 -11.06
N LEU A 134 -9.14 18.31 -10.19
CA LEU A 134 -10.24 18.54 -9.24
C LEU A 134 -9.79 19.07 -7.88
N ASP A 135 -8.48 19.18 -7.65
CA ASP A 135 -7.89 19.49 -6.34
C ASP A 135 -8.45 18.59 -5.22
N LYS A 136 -8.51 17.28 -5.50
CA LYS A 136 -9.17 16.30 -4.62
C LYS A 136 -8.27 15.10 -4.33
N THR A 137 -8.17 14.74 -3.05
CA THR A 137 -7.48 13.54 -2.61
C THR A 137 -8.46 12.39 -2.40
N TYR A 138 -8.19 11.27 -3.07
CA TYR A 138 -8.88 10.00 -2.93
C TYR A 138 -8.03 9.10 -2.05
N GLN A 139 -8.42 8.96 -0.78
CA GLN A 139 -7.74 8.16 0.22
C GLN A 139 -8.78 7.30 0.95
N SER A 140 -8.56 5.99 1.01
CA SER A 140 -9.40 5.12 1.84
C SER A 140 -9.24 5.45 3.33
N GLY A 141 -10.29 5.22 4.12
CA GLY A 141 -10.18 5.25 5.58
C GLY A 141 -9.28 4.13 6.16
N ALA A 142 -8.99 3.10 5.37
CA ALA A 142 -8.13 1.99 5.79
C ALA A 142 -6.65 2.37 5.87
N GLU A 143 -5.98 1.78 6.86
CA GLU A 143 -4.56 1.97 7.11
C GLU A 143 -3.91 0.60 7.32
N PHE A 144 -2.73 0.38 6.71
CA PHE A 144 -2.06 -0.92 6.81
C PHE A 144 -0.58 -0.77 7.15
N HIS A 145 -0.05 -1.68 7.97
CA HIS A 145 1.38 -1.70 8.30
C HIS A 145 2.20 -2.45 7.25
N GLN A 146 1.60 -3.39 6.51
CA GLN A 146 2.24 -4.18 5.47
C GLN A 146 2.39 -3.36 4.18
N PHE A 147 3.23 -2.33 4.24
CA PHE A 147 3.42 -1.33 3.19
C PHE A 147 3.61 -1.92 1.79
N GLN A 148 4.56 -2.87 1.62
CA GLN A 148 4.84 -3.47 0.32
C GLN A 148 3.65 -4.25 -0.24
N LYS A 149 2.90 -4.94 0.62
CA LYS A 149 1.73 -5.71 0.22
C LYS A 149 0.59 -4.77 -0.19
N GLY A 150 0.37 -3.73 0.61
CA GLY A 150 -0.62 -2.70 0.33
C GLY A 150 -0.36 -2.00 -1.01
N LEU A 151 0.88 -1.59 -1.28
CA LEU A 151 1.27 -1.02 -2.57
C LEU A 151 0.91 -1.94 -3.75
N LYS A 152 1.26 -3.23 -3.67
CA LYS A 152 0.98 -4.19 -4.76
C LYS A 152 -0.51 -4.27 -5.05
N VAL A 153 -1.33 -4.45 -4.01
CA VAL A 153 -2.79 -4.53 -4.15
C VAL A 153 -3.37 -3.23 -4.70
N TYR A 154 -2.85 -2.08 -4.26
CA TYR A 154 -3.30 -0.78 -4.77
C TYR A 154 -3.06 -0.64 -6.27
N PHE A 155 -1.86 -0.94 -6.76
CA PHE A 155 -1.55 -0.86 -8.19
C PHE A 155 -2.30 -1.91 -9.03
N GLU A 156 -2.57 -3.10 -8.47
CA GLU A 156 -3.47 -4.07 -9.10
C GLU A 156 -4.88 -3.48 -9.28
N ASN A 157 -5.43 -2.81 -8.27
CA ASN A 157 -6.76 -2.20 -8.36
C ASN A 157 -6.81 -0.98 -9.29
N LEU A 158 -5.74 -0.16 -9.33
CA LEU A 158 -5.62 0.92 -10.30
C LEU A 158 -5.63 0.37 -11.74
N GLU A 159 -4.93 -0.73 -11.99
CA GLU A 159 -4.93 -1.37 -13.31
C GLU A 159 -6.29 -1.96 -13.66
N ILE A 160 -6.95 -2.65 -12.73
CA ILE A 160 -8.32 -3.16 -12.92
C ILE A 160 -9.27 -2.02 -13.27
N LYS A 161 -9.23 -0.91 -12.50
CA LYS A 161 -10.07 0.27 -12.78
C LYS A 161 -9.78 0.83 -14.17
N ARG A 162 -8.49 1.01 -14.52
CA ARG A 162 -8.07 1.52 -15.82
C ARG A 162 -8.56 0.65 -16.97
N GLN A 163 -8.57 -0.67 -16.81
CA GLN A 163 -9.08 -1.60 -17.82
C GLN A 163 -10.61 -1.61 -17.91
N SER A 164 -11.31 -1.35 -16.81
CA SER A 164 -12.79 -1.39 -16.77
C SER A 164 -13.50 -0.24 -17.50
N VAL A 165 -12.78 0.81 -17.86
CA VAL A 165 -13.31 2.03 -18.51
C VAL A 165 -12.80 2.23 -19.94
N LYS A 166 -12.07 1.26 -20.48
CA LYS A 166 -11.66 1.21 -21.88
C LYS A 166 -12.70 0.47 -22.71
#